data_AF-A0AAV0PHY2-F1
#
_entry.id   AF-A0AAV0PHY2-F1
#
_cell.length_a   1.000
_cell.length_b   1.000
_cell.length_c   1.000
_cell.angle_alpha   90.00
_cell.angle_beta   90.00
_cell.angle_gamma   90.00
#
_symmetry.space_group_name_H-M   'P 1'
#
loop_
_entity.id
_entity.type
_entity.pdbx_description
1 polymer ?
#
loop_
_entity_poly.entity_id
_entity_poly.type
_entity_poly.pdbx_seq_one_letter_code
_entity_poly.pdbx_strand_id
1 'polypeptide(L)'
;MVSRSIGDIYLKKPEVNLDPFFQQFGNPVPLKRAVVTAEPSVLIRKLMPEDQFLIFASDGLWEQLTDEEAVEIVLNNPRAGIAKRLVRAALNEAARKKELRYDDIKNVRKGVRRHIHDDITVIVIYLDRHRRSFPNGRLKKNAIGCTYAPMDIYSLYTAD
;
A
#
# COMPACT_ATOMS: atom_id res chain seq x y z
N MET A 1 -14.69 -4.07 -6.83
CA MET A 1 -14.33 -5.05 -7.87
C MET A 1 -13.11 -4.53 -8.60
N VAL A 2 -12.05 -5.33 -8.68
CA VAL A 2 -10.81 -4.96 -9.37
C VAL A 2 -11.03 -5.12 -10.88
N SER A 3 -10.93 -4.03 -11.64
CA SER A 3 -11.08 -4.05 -13.11
C SER A 3 -9.73 -4.15 -13.84
N ARG A 4 -8.63 -4.09 -13.10
CA ARG A 4 -7.27 -4.15 -13.63
C ARG A 4 -6.35 -4.97 -12.72
N SER A 5 -5.66 -5.96 -13.27
CA SER A 5 -4.73 -6.81 -12.52
C SER A 5 -3.57 -7.27 -13.41
N ILE A 6 -2.45 -7.65 -12.80
CA ILE A 6 -1.38 -8.42 -13.45
C ILE A 6 -1.67 -9.90 -13.18
N GLY A 7 -1.43 -10.78 -14.16
CA GLY A 7 -1.82 -12.20 -14.05
C GLY A 7 -3.24 -12.45 -14.57
N ASP A 8 -4.04 -13.24 -13.86
CA ASP A 8 -5.46 -13.55 -14.17
C ASP A 8 -5.77 -13.77 -15.64
N ILE A 9 -4.94 -14.58 -16.32
CA ILE A 9 -5.02 -14.78 -17.77
C ILE A 9 -6.41 -15.26 -18.22
N TYR A 10 -7.07 -16.05 -17.38
CA TYR A 10 -8.41 -16.57 -17.60
C TYR A 10 -9.51 -15.50 -17.62
N LEU A 11 -9.23 -14.26 -17.17
CA LEU A 11 -10.12 -13.10 -17.28
C LEU A 11 -9.77 -12.15 -18.45
N LYS A 12 -8.64 -12.42 -19.12
CA LYS A 12 -8.06 -11.59 -20.18
C LYS A 12 -8.16 -12.23 -21.55
N LYS A 13 -8.02 -13.56 -21.61
CA LYS A 13 -8.08 -14.35 -22.85
C LYS A 13 -9.30 -15.27 -22.83
N PRO A 14 -10.36 -14.96 -23.60
CA PRO A 14 -11.55 -15.82 -23.73
C PRO A 14 -11.22 -17.27 -24.08
N GLU A 15 -10.18 -17.50 -24.86
CA GLU A 15 -9.76 -18.83 -25.32
C GLU A 15 -9.23 -19.69 -24.16
N VAL A 16 -8.59 -19.03 -23.18
CA VAL A 16 -8.02 -19.69 -21.99
C VAL A 16 -9.07 -19.87 -20.89
N ASN A 17 -10.12 -19.03 -20.89
CA ASN A 17 -11.21 -19.11 -19.92
C ASN A 17 -11.97 -20.46 -19.98
N LEU A 18 -11.96 -21.11 -21.15
CA LEU A 18 -12.62 -22.40 -21.38
C LEU A 18 -11.79 -23.60 -20.90
N ASP A 19 -10.53 -23.43 -20.54
CA ASP A 19 -9.70 -24.52 -20.04
C ASP A 19 -10.28 -25.06 -18.70
N PRO A 20 -10.53 -26.37 -18.57
CA PRO A 20 -11.02 -26.97 -17.34
C PRO A 20 -10.20 -26.60 -16.10
N PHE A 21 -8.90 -26.35 -16.25
CA PHE A 21 -8.04 -25.88 -15.16
C PHE A 21 -8.46 -24.52 -14.59
N PHE A 22 -9.00 -23.64 -15.42
CA PHE A 22 -9.45 -22.29 -15.01
C PHE A 22 -10.94 -22.24 -14.69
N GLN A 23 -11.75 -23.19 -15.17
CA GLN A 23 -13.17 -23.27 -14.86
C GLN A 23 -13.43 -23.46 -13.35
N GLN A 24 -12.54 -24.13 -12.62
CA GLN A 24 -12.66 -24.27 -11.15
C GLN A 24 -12.53 -22.94 -10.38
N PHE A 25 -11.95 -21.91 -11.01
CA PHE A 25 -11.75 -20.57 -10.44
C PHE A 25 -12.59 -19.49 -11.16
N GLY A 26 -13.33 -19.88 -12.19
CA GLY A 26 -14.00 -18.99 -13.13
C GLY A 26 -15.52 -18.96 -12.97
N ASN A 27 -16.13 -17.97 -13.61
CA ASN A 27 -17.58 -17.91 -13.78
C ASN A 27 -18.00 -19.02 -14.75
N PRO A 28 -19.07 -19.82 -14.50
CA PRO A 28 -19.53 -20.87 -15.44
C PRO A 28 -19.95 -20.36 -16.82
N VAL A 29 -20.01 -19.04 -17.02
CA VAL A 29 -20.37 -18.40 -18.27
C VAL A 29 -19.10 -18.06 -19.07
N PRO A 30 -18.95 -18.58 -20.30
CA PRO A 30 -17.84 -18.24 -21.19
C PRO A 30 -17.71 -16.73 -21.42
N LEU A 31 -16.48 -16.22 -21.27
CA LEU A 31 -16.19 -14.82 -21.56
C LEU A 31 -16.25 -14.56 -23.08
N LYS A 32 -16.95 -13.50 -23.49
CA LYS A 32 -16.98 -13.04 -24.89
C LYS A 32 -15.83 -12.10 -25.26
N ARG A 33 -15.21 -11.48 -24.26
CA ARG A 33 -14.09 -10.53 -24.37
C ARG A 33 -13.33 -10.45 -23.04
N ALA A 34 -12.13 -9.86 -23.07
CA ALA A 34 -11.39 -9.52 -21.85
C ALA A 34 -12.25 -8.63 -20.93
N VAL A 35 -12.31 -8.99 -19.64
CA VAL A 35 -13.06 -8.23 -18.62
C VAL A 35 -12.14 -7.50 -17.63
N VAL A 36 -10.86 -7.88 -17.61
CA VAL A 36 -9.81 -7.24 -16.82
C VAL A 36 -8.66 -6.86 -17.75
N THR A 37 -7.96 -5.76 -17.47
CA THR A 37 -6.74 -5.36 -18.20
C THR A 37 -5.52 -5.31 -17.27
N ALA A 38 -4.31 -5.49 -17.82
CA ALA A 38 -3.05 -5.27 -17.08
C ALA A 38 -2.54 -3.82 -17.21
N GLU A 39 -3.16 -3.02 -18.08
CA GLU A 39 -2.72 -1.66 -18.37
C GLU A 39 -2.92 -0.74 -17.17
N PRO A 40 -1.85 -0.15 -16.59
CA PRO A 40 -1.98 0.74 -15.45
C PRO A 40 -2.57 2.10 -15.88
N SER A 41 -3.09 2.85 -14.91
CA SER A 41 -3.34 4.27 -15.09
C SER A 41 -2.10 5.03 -14.65
N VAL A 42 -1.51 5.82 -15.54
CA VAL A 42 -0.31 6.61 -15.25
C VAL A 42 -0.70 8.06 -15.03
N LEU A 43 -0.29 8.62 -13.88
CA LEU A 43 -0.50 10.02 -13.55
C LEU A 43 0.83 10.67 -13.22
N ILE A 44 1.15 11.76 -13.92
CA ILE A 44 2.38 12.51 -13.73
C ILE A 44 2.02 13.82 -13.00
N ARG A 45 2.69 14.08 -11.88
CA ARG A 45 2.55 15.35 -11.13
C ARG A 45 3.91 15.96 -10.90
N LYS A 46 3.99 17.28 -11.08
CA LYS A 46 5.18 18.06 -10.69
C LYS A 46 5.10 18.32 -9.19
N LEU A 47 6.14 17.92 -8.46
CA LEU A 47 6.22 18.17 -7.03
C LEU A 47 6.32 19.67 -6.75
N MET A 48 5.48 20.14 -5.83
CA MET A 48 5.42 21.50 -5.35
C MET A 48 6.13 21.62 -3.99
N PRO A 49 6.61 22.81 -3.60
CA PRO A 49 7.26 23.02 -2.31
C PRO A 49 6.40 22.63 -1.09
N GLU A 50 5.09 22.67 -1.24
CA GLU A 50 4.12 22.34 -0.20
C GLU A 50 3.87 20.83 -0.05
N ASP A 51 4.30 20.02 -1.03
CA ASP A 51 4.16 18.56 -1.00
C ASP A 51 5.12 17.95 0.03
N GLN A 52 4.58 17.39 1.11
CA GLN A 52 5.39 16.91 2.24
C GLN A 52 5.71 15.42 2.18
N PHE A 53 4.75 14.59 1.75
CA PHE A 53 4.90 13.14 1.72
C PHE A 53 3.91 12.48 0.77
N LEU A 54 4.17 11.20 0.44
CA LEU A 54 3.27 10.30 -0.27
C LEU A 54 2.99 9.07 0.59
N ILE A 55 1.74 8.62 0.60
CA ILE A 55 1.34 7.35 1.21
C ILE A 55 0.96 6.38 0.09
N PHE A 56 1.69 5.27 -0.01
CA PHE A 56 1.30 4.12 -0.80
C PHE A 56 0.80 3.03 0.14
N ALA A 57 -0.37 2.47 -0.10
CA ALA A 57 -0.88 1.36 0.68
C ALA A 57 -1.77 0.43 -0.14
N SER A 58 -1.89 -0.82 0.30
CA SER A 58 -2.89 -1.75 -0.22
C SER A 58 -4.31 -1.32 0.17
N ASP A 59 -5.30 -1.84 -0.54
CA ASP A 59 -6.73 -1.72 -0.21
C ASP A 59 -7.04 -2.06 1.25
N GLY A 60 -6.35 -3.04 1.85
CA GLY A 60 -6.51 -3.37 3.26
C GLY A 60 -6.34 -2.19 4.23
N LEU A 61 -5.57 -1.14 3.87
CA LEU A 61 -5.52 0.11 4.65
C LEU A 61 -6.77 0.98 4.38
N TRP A 62 -7.06 1.23 3.10
CA TRP A 62 -8.08 2.16 2.64
C TRP A 62 -9.52 1.67 2.85
N GLU A 63 -9.71 0.37 3.08
CA GLU A 63 -10.98 -0.19 3.57
C GLU A 63 -11.27 0.19 5.03
N GLN A 64 -10.22 0.56 5.78
CA GLN A 64 -10.33 0.87 7.19
C GLN A 64 -10.28 2.37 7.47
N LEU A 65 -9.38 3.11 6.81
CA LEU A 65 -9.16 4.53 7.05
C LEU A 65 -9.49 5.35 5.80
N THR A 66 -9.97 6.58 6.00
CA THR A 66 -10.07 7.57 4.91
C THR A 66 -8.71 8.17 4.57
N ASP A 67 -8.63 8.83 3.41
CA ASP A 67 -7.42 9.55 2.99
C ASP A 67 -7.04 10.62 4.02
N GLU A 68 -8.02 11.36 4.56
CA GLU A 68 -7.82 12.41 5.56
C GLU A 68 -7.30 11.85 6.88
N GLU A 69 -7.88 10.76 7.38
CA GLU A 69 -7.43 10.12 8.63
C GLU A 69 -5.98 9.64 8.51
N ALA A 70 -5.63 9.05 7.37
CA ALA A 70 -4.26 8.60 7.10
C ALA A 70 -3.29 9.79 7.06
N VAL A 71 -3.66 10.88 6.39
CA VAL A 71 -2.87 12.13 6.33
C VAL A 71 -2.70 12.74 7.72
N GLU A 72 -3.76 12.82 8.51
CA GLU A 72 -3.72 13.35 9.88
C GLU A 72 -2.78 12.54 10.77
N ILE A 73 -2.83 11.20 10.69
CA ILE A 73 -1.90 10.32 11.42
C ILE A 73 -0.45 10.63 11.03
N VAL A 74 -0.15 10.84 9.75
CA VAL A 74 1.21 11.16 9.29
C VAL A 74 1.67 12.53 9.77
N LEU A 75 0.80 13.54 9.73
CA LEU A 75 1.12 14.91 10.14
C LEU A 75 1.33 15.04 11.66
N ASN A 76 0.50 14.37 12.45
CA ASN A 76 0.48 14.53 13.90
C ASN A 76 1.45 13.59 14.65
N ASN A 77 2.26 12.79 13.95
CA ASN A 77 3.15 11.81 14.57
C ASN A 77 4.59 11.88 14.04
N PRO A 78 5.59 11.43 14.85
CA PRO A 78 6.96 11.33 14.38
C PRO A 78 7.10 10.35 13.21
N ARG A 79 8.06 10.63 12.30
CA ARG A 79 8.37 9.77 11.14
C ARG A 79 8.76 8.35 11.52
N ALA A 80 9.52 8.21 12.60
CA ALA A 80 10.04 6.92 13.04
C ALA A 80 8.90 5.98 13.46
N GLY A 81 8.64 4.94 12.64
CA GLY A 81 7.56 3.99 12.88
C GLY A 81 6.18 4.44 12.38
N ILE A 82 6.12 5.41 11.46
CA ILE A 82 4.84 5.94 10.97
C ILE A 82 3.99 4.89 10.24
N ALA A 83 4.60 4.06 9.38
CA ALA A 83 3.88 2.99 8.69
C ALA A 83 3.24 2.01 9.69
N LYS A 84 3.95 1.67 10.77
CA LYS A 84 3.42 0.81 11.85
C LYS A 84 2.24 1.46 12.58
N ARG A 85 2.25 2.79 12.73
CA ARG A 85 1.11 3.53 13.31
C ARG A 85 -0.11 3.49 12.41
N LEU A 86 0.06 3.71 11.11
CA LEU A 86 -1.02 3.58 10.12
C LEU A 86 -1.63 2.17 10.13
N VAL A 87 -0.80 1.12 10.10
CA VAL A 87 -1.27 -0.26 10.21
C VAL A 87 -2.01 -0.50 11.53
N ARG A 88 -1.51 0.02 12.65
CA ARG A 88 -2.19 -0.12 13.95
C ARG A 88 -3.53 0.59 13.99
N ALA A 89 -3.63 1.79 13.43
CA ALA A 89 -4.89 2.54 13.34
C ALA A 89 -5.93 1.76 12.51
N ALA A 90 -5.54 1.27 11.34
CA ALA A 90 -6.43 0.46 10.50
C ALA A 90 -6.88 -0.83 11.19
N LEU A 91 -5.99 -1.53 11.91
CA LEU A 91 -6.35 -2.72 12.68
C LEU A 91 -7.30 -2.40 13.84
N ASN A 92 -7.13 -1.27 14.52
CA ASN A 92 -8.06 -0.83 15.57
C ASN A 92 -9.45 -0.57 14.98
N GLU A 93 -9.52 0.08 13.82
CA GLU A 93 -10.78 0.38 13.15
C GLU A 93 -11.47 -0.89 12.63
N ALA A 94 -10.71 -1.82 12.07
CA ALA A 94 -11.21 -3.15 11.72
C ALA A 94 -11.76 -3.90 12.95
N ALA A 95 -11.09 -3.81 14.10
CA ALA A 95 -11.57 -4.38 15.36
C ALA A 95 -12.88 -3.75 15.80
N ARG A 96 -12.96 -2.43 15.77
CA ARG A 96 -14.16 -1.67 16.12
C ARG A 96 -15.36 -2.07 15.26
N LYS A 97 -15.19 -2.19 13.93
CA LYS A 97 -16.24 -2.61 12.99
C LYS A 97 -16.73 -4.04 13.21
N LYS A 98 -15.91 -4.90 13.83
CA LYS A 98 -16.22 -6.31 14.11
C LYS A 98 -16.53 -6.58 15.58
N GLU A 99 -16.61 -5.54 16.41
CA GLU A 99 -16.82 -5.63 17.86
C GLU A 99 -15.77 -6.50 18.59
N LEU A 100 -14.55 -6.55 18.05
CA LEU A 100 -13.41 -7.28 18.60
C LEU A 100 -12.43 -6.34 19.29
N ARG A 101 -11.57 -6.88 20.17
CA ARG A 101 -10.41 -6.13 20.68
C ARG A 101 -9.25 -6.28 19.72
N TYR A 102 -8.36 -5.28 19.70
CA TYR A 102 -7.14 -5.30 18.91
C TYR A 102 -6.26 -6.54 19.18
N ASP A 103 -6.18 -6.96 20.44
CA ASP A 103 -5.42 -8.16 20.82
C ASP A 103 -6.09 -9.44 20.31
N ASP A 104 -7.42 -9.47 20.18
CA ASP A 104 -8.14 -10.60 19.60
C ASP A 104 -7.75 -10.75 18.12
N ILE A 105 -7.71 -9.64 17.37
CA ILE A 105 -7.30 -9.62 15.94
C ILE A 105 -5.87 -10.14 15.76
N LYS A 106 -4.95 -9.75 16.65
CA LYS A 106 -3.54 -10.18 16.59
C LYS A 106 -3.36 -11.67 16.83
N ASN A 107 -4.22 -12.26 17.65
CA ASN A 107 -4.16 -13.66 18.04
C ASN A 107 -5.02 -14.57 17.15
N VAL A 108 -5.66 -14.03 16.11
CA VAL A 108 -6.47 -14.83 15.18
C VAL A 108 -5.61 -15.85 14.45
N ARG A 109 -6.08 -17.10 14.47
CA ARG A 109 -5.43 -18.21 13.77
C ARG A 109 -5.39 -17.95 12.26
N LYS A 110 -4.30 -18.38 11.61
CA LYS A 110 -4.16 -18.35 10.15
C LYS A 110 -5.35 -19.06 9.51
N GLY A 111 -6.05 -18.39 8.58
CA GLY A 111 -7.26 -18.89 7.92
C GLY A 111 -8.52 -18.09 8.24
N VAL A 112 -8.73 -17.69 9.50
CA VAL A 112 -9.91 -16.89 9.90
C VAL A 112 -9.67 -15.39 9.73
N ARG A 113 -8.39 -14.96 9.78
CA ARG A 113 -7.96 -13.55 9.70
C ARG A 113 -8.58 -12.75 8.54
N ARG A 114 -8.72 -13.36 7.36
CA ARG A 114 -9.30 -12.72 6.16
C ARG A 114 -10.79 -12.38 6.29
N HIS A 115 -11.51 -12.96 7.24
CA HIS A 115 -12.91 -12.59 7.53
C HIS A 115 -13.02 -11.28 8.34
N ILE A 116 -11.89 -10.83 8.88
CA ILE A 116 -11.81 -9.67 9.79
C ILE A 116 -11.18 -8.49 9.04
N HIS A 117 -10.04 -8.68 8.40
CA HIS A 117 -9.35 -7.66 7.60
C HIS A 117 -8.48 -8.31 6.50
N ASP A 118 -8.21 -7.58 5.41
CA ASP A 118 -7.26 -8.02 4.37
C ASP A 118 -5.80 -7.69 4.73
N ASP A 119 -4.83 -8.20 3.97
CA ASP A 119 -3.42 -7.90 4.19
C ASP A 119 -3.13 -6.39 4.03
N ILE A 120 -2.56 -5.78 5.07
CA ILE A 120 -2.29 -4.33 5.11
C ILE A 120 -0.80 -4.07 4.88
N THR A 121 -0.47 -3.40 3.79
CA THR A 121 0.88 -2.93 3.46
C THR A 121 0.86 -1.41 3.34
N VAL A 122 1.84 -0.73 3.95
CA VAL A 122 1.94 0.74 3.94
C VAL A 122 3.39 1.17 3.74
N ILE A 123 3.59 2.13 2.84
CA ILE A 123 4.86 2.80 2.57
C ILE A 123 4.60 4.31 2.65
N VAL A 124 5.38 5.02 3.46
CA VAL A 124 5.32 6.49 3.54
C VAL A 124 6.64 7.06 3.04
N ILE A 125 6.58 7.89 2.00
CA ILE A 125 7.74 8.56 1.41
C ILE A 125 7.68 10.03 1.78
N TYR A 126 8.68 10.53 2.51
CA TYR A 126 8.79 11.97 2.80
C TYR A 126 9.56 12.67 1.68
N LEU A 127 9.04 13.80 1.22
CA LEU A 127 9.50 14.53 0.03
C LEU A 127 10.44 15.69 0.35
N ASP A 128 10.98 15.77 1.58
CA ASP A 128 11.78 16.90 2.08
C ASP A 128 12.76 17.48 1.04
N ARG A 129 12.38 18.60 0.42
CA ARG A 129 13.24 19.40 -0.45
C ARG A 129 13.99 20.53 0.28
N HIS A 130 13.78 20.68 1.59
CA HIS A 130 14.44 21.71 2.40
C HIS A 130 14.98 21.20 3.74
N ARG A 131 15.97 20.30 3.69
CA ARG A 131 17.03 20.24 4.72
C ARG A 131 18.38 19.93 4.07
N ARG A 132 18.98 20.94 3.46
CA ARG A 132 20.45 20.98 3.33
C ARG A 132 21.04 21.05 4.75
N SER A 133 22.09 20.27 4.95
CA SER A 133 22.91 20.09 6.17
C SER A 133 22.30 19.24 7.29
N PHE A 134 22.62 17.95 7.26
CA PHE A 134 22.95 17.26 8.51
C PHE A 134 24.44 17.52 8.80
N PRO A 135 24.79 18.23 9.89
CA PRO A 135 26.17 18.23 10.37
C PRO A 135 26.50 16.82 10.87
N ASN A 136 27.71 16.35 10.55
CA ASN A 136 28.31 15.09 11.00
C ASN A 136 27.82 14.65 12.39
N GLY A 137 26.93 13.67 12.45
CA GLY A 137 26.30 13.25 13.69
C GLY A 137 25.80 11.82 13.64
N ARG A 138 26.67 10.90 14.09
CA ARG A 138 26.43 9.48 14.43
C ARG A 138 24.99 8.97 14.23
N LEU A 139 24.84 8.13 13.20
CA LEU A 139 23.67 7.29 12.95
C LEU A 139 23.35 6.45 14.20
N LYS A 140 22.27 6.78 14.92
CA LYS A 140 21.71 5.87 15.94
C LYS A 140 21.19 4.63 15.21
N LYS A 141 21.92 3.52 15.30
CA LYS A 141 21.62 2.17 14.76
C LYS A 141 20.28 1.54 15.24
N ASN A 142 19.39 2.29 15.89
CA ASN A 142 18.18 1.76 16.53
C ASN A 142 16.86 2.15 15.84
N ALA A 143 16.90 2.77 14.66
CA ALA A 143 15.68 3.09 13.90
C ALA A 143 15.25 1.89 13.04
N ILE A 144 14.75 0.83 13.69
CA ILE A 144 14.17 -0.33 13.00
C ILE A 144 12.89 0.15 12.29
N GLY A 145 12.94 0.31 10.97
CA GLY A 145 11.75 0.54 10.13
C GLY A 145 11.76 1.80 9.26
N CYS A 146 12.87 2.53 9.16
CA CYS A 146 13.04 3.55 8.12
C CYS A 146 14.32 3.30 7.34
N THR A 147 14.18 3.11 6.03
CA THR A 147 15.28 3.06 5.08
C THR A 147 15.22 4.32 4.24
N TYR A 148 16.35 4.98 4.00
CA TYR A 148 16.42 6.08 3.06
C TYR A 148 16.24 5.55 1.64
N ALA A 149 15.50 6.28 0.80
CA ALA A 149 15.49 5.99 -0.63
C ALA A 149 16.95 6.05 -1.13
N PRO A 150 17.40 5.07 -1.92
CA PRO A 150 18.70 5.17 -2.58
C PRO A 150 18.75 6.47 -3.39
N MET A 151 19.91 7.11 -3.45
CA MET A 151 20.14 8.22 -4.39
C MET A 151 19.81 7.71 -5.80
N ASP A 152 18.92 8.40 -6.51
CA ASP A 152 18.61 8.02 -7.88
C ASP A 152 19.80 8.33 -8.81
N ILE A 153 19.86 7.63 -9.95
CA ILE A 153 20.94 7.81 -10.93
C ILE A 153 20.93 9.23 -11.52
N TYR A 154 19.77 9.90 -11.53
CA TYR A 154 19.63 11.25 -12.07
C TYR A 154 20.22 12.34 -11.16
N SER A 155 20.30 12.08 -9.85
CA SER A 155 20.94 12.96 -8.87
C SER A 155 22.45 13.02 -8.99
N LEU A 156 23.07 12.13 -9.79
CA LEU A 156 24.50 12.19 -10.13
C LEU A 156 24.80 13.19 -11.24
N TYR A 157 23.79 13.65 -11.99
CA TYR A 157 23.97 14.51 -13.17
C TYR A 157 23.61 15.98 -12.93
N THR A 158 23.26 16.36 -11.70
CA THR A 158 22.87 17.74 -11.36
C THR A 158 23.97 18.51 -10.60
N ALA A 159 25.22 18.03 -10.67
CA ALA A 159 26.39 18.73 -10.15
C ALA A 159 27.19 19.34 -11.31
N ASP A 160 26.68 20.42 -11.90
CA ASP A 160 27.43 21.38 -12.71
C ASP A 160 26.85 22.79 -12.50
#